data_AF-A0A774SCW7-F1
#
_entry.id   AF-A0A774SCW7-F1
#
_cell.length_a   1.000
_cell.length_b   1.000
_cell.length_c   1.000
_cell.angle_alpha   90.00
_cell.angle_beta   90.00
_cell.angle_gamma   90.00
#
_symmetry.space_group_name_H-M   'P 1'
#
loop_
_entity.id
_entity.type
_entity.pdbx_description
1 polymer ?
#
loop_
_entity_poly.entity_id
_entity_poly.type
_entity_poly.pdbx_seq_one_letter_code
_entity_poly.pdbx_strand_id
1 'polypeptide(L)'
;LDPVWIATLVGIVTVSSAGVAGVGGGATFAALIVLPAMGLPVTLVALLISVEPLIDMGRTALNVSGSMTAGTLTSQWLKQTDKTILDSEEDAELAHR
;
A
#
# COMPACT_ATOMS: atom_id res chain seq x y z
N LEU A 1 -14.06 -19.83 0.67
CA LEU A 1 -13.99 -18.79 -0.38
C LEU A 1 -13.51 -19.47 -1.65
N ASP A 2 -14.16 -19.25 -2.78
CA ASP A 2 -13.73 -19.79 -4.06
C ASP A 2 -12.35 -19.20 -4.43
N PRO A 3 -11.30 -20.02 -4.66
CA PRO A 3 -9.98 -19.54 -5.06
C PRO A 3 -10.02 -18.66 -6.32
N VAL A 4 -10.95 -18.94 -7.25
CA VAL A 4 -11.11 -18.15 -8.48
C VAL A 4 -11.58 -16.74 -8.13
N TRP A 5 -12.56 -16.62 -7.23
CA TRP A 5 -13.05 -15.33 -6.76
C TRP A 5 -11.95 -14.48 -6.12
N ILE A 6 -11.08 -15.09 -5.29
CA ILE A 6 -9.95 -14.39 -4.67
C ILE A 6 -8.96 -13.92 -5.73
N ALA A 7 -8.61 -14.77 -6.70
CA ALA A 7 -7.72 -14.40 -7.78
C ALA A 7 -8.28 -13.24 -8.63
N THR A 8 -9.58 -13.27 -8.94
CA THR A 8 -10.28 -12.18 -9.62
C THR A 8 -10.24 -10.87 -8.81
N LEU A 9 -10.53 -10.94 -7.50
CA LEU A 9 -10.47 -9.78 -6.62
C LEU A 9 -9.07 -9.16 -6.60
N VAL A 10 -8.04 -9.98 -6.40
CA VAL A 10 -6.64 -9.52 -6.40
C VAL A 10 -6.30 -8.87 -7.74
N GLY A 11 -6.65 -9.52 -8.86
CA GLY A 11 -6.40 -8.97 -10.20
C GLY A 11 -7.05 -7.60 -10.42
N ILE A 12 -8.35 -7.46 -10.06
CA ILE A 12 -9.08 -6.20 -10.19
C ILE A 12 -8.47 -5.11 -9.30
N VAL A 13 -8.19 -5.43 -8.03
CA VAL A 13 -7.59 -4.48 -7.08
C VAL A 13 -6.21 -4.01 -7.57
N THR A 14 -5.35 -4.92 -8.03
CA THR A 14 -4.01 -4.59 -8.54
C THR A 14 -4.07 -3.68 -9.77
N VAL A 15 -4.96 -3.95 -10.72
CA VAL A 15 -5.09 -3.10 -11.92
C VAL A 15 -5.70 -1.75 -11.56
N SER A 16 -6.75 -1.74 -10.73
CA SER A 16 -7.44 -0.52 -10.33
C SER A 16 -6.57 0.43 -9.50
N SER A 17 -5.63 -0.09 -8.69
CA SER A 17 -4.77 0.74 -7.83
C SER A 17 -3.88 1.71 -8.61
N ALA A 18 -3.41 1.30 -9.80
CA ALA A 18 -2.66 2.16 -10.70
C ALA A 18 -3.50 3.37 -11.18
N GLY A 19 -4.79 3.14 -11.47
CA GLY A 19 -5.72 4.21 -11.86
C GLY A 19 -6.04 5.18 -10.72
N VAL A 20 -6.14 4.66 -9.49
CA VAL A 20 -6.42 5.47 -8.28
C VAL A 20 -5.24 6.37 -7.92
N ALA A 21 -4.00 5.95 -8.15
CA ALA A 21 -2.80 6.74 -7.85
C ALA A 21 -2.77 8.10 -8.56
N GLY A 22 -3.38 8.22 -9.74
CA GLY A 22 -3.39 9.47 -10.53
C GLY A 22 -4.52 10.45 -10.20
N VAL A 23 -5.58 10.01 -9.50
CA VAL A 23 -6.81 10.80 -9.31
C VAL A 23 -7.00 11.33 -7.90
N GLY A 24 -6.11 10.99 -6.96
CA GLY A 24 -6.13 11.53 -5.60
C GLY A 24 -7.38 11.11 -4.83
N GLY A 25 -7.47 9.82 -4.50
CA GLY A 25 -8.59 9.26 -3.76
C GLY A 25 -8.14 8.05 -2.97
N GLY A 26 -8.32 8.03 -1.64
CA GLY A 26 -7.86 6.94 -0.78
C GLY A 26 -8.63 5.62 -0.99
N ALA A 27 -8.83 4.87 0.08
CA ALA A 27 -9.56 3.59 0.04
C ALA A 27 -10.99 3.73 -0.53
N THR A 28 -11.62 4.90 -0.37
CA THR A 28 -12.97 5.21 -0.87
C THR A 28 -13.06 5.15 -2.40
N PHE A 29 -12.13 5.76 -3.14
CA PHE A 29 -12.16 5.73 -4.60
C PHE A 29 -11.85 4.34 -5.15
N ALA A 30 -10.94 3.61 -4.51
CA ALA A 30 -10.69 2.21 -4.84
C ALA A 30 -11.96 1.35 -4.64
N ALA A 31 -12.68 1.54 -3.52
CA ALA A 31 -13.90 0.80 -3.23
C ALA A 31 -15.04 1.10 -4.24
N LEU A 32 -15.17 2.34 -4.71
CA LEU A 32 -16.15 2.74 -5.73
C LEU A 32 -15.91 2.04 -7.08
N ILE A 33 -14.67 1.65 -7.38
CA ILE A 33 -14.32 0.91 -8.60
C ILE A 33 -14.47 -0.60 -8.38
N VAL A 34 -13.90 -1.11 -7.27
CA VAL A 34 -13.78 -2.55 -7.02
C VAL A 34 -15.12 -3.18 -6.66
N LEU A 35 -15.95 -2.54 -5.83
CA LEU A 35 -17.21 -3.15 -5.38
C LEU A 35 -18.17 -3.41 -6.56
N PRO A 36 -18.47 -2.44 -7.45
CA PRO A 36 -19.30 -2.71 -8.62
C PRO A 36 -18.68 -3.72 -9.59
N ALA A 37 -17.35 -3.70 -9.77
CA ALA A 37 -16.65 -4.66 -10.62
C ALA A 37 -16.75 -6.11 -10.11
N MET A 38 -16.90 -6.28 -8.80
CA MET A 38 -17.13 -7.57 -8.14
C MET A 38 -18.63 -7.94 -8.03
N GLY A 39 -19.53 -7.13 -8.59
CA GLY A 39 -20.98 -7.31 -8.46
C GLY A 39 -21.53 -7.01 -7.06
N LEU A 40 -20.75 -6.34 -6.21
CA LEU A 40 -21.13 -5.98 -4.84
C LEU A 40 -21.82 -4.60 -4.80
N PRO A 41 -22.71 -4.35 -3.83
CA PRO A 41 -23.39 -3.07 -3.70
C PRO A 41 -22.43 -1.91 -3.41
N VAL A 42 -22.49 -0.86 -4.23
CA VAL A 42 -21.71 0.37 -4.04
C VAL A 42 -22.04 1.10 -2.73
N THR A 43 -23.24 0.87 -2.18
CA THR A 43 -23.68 1.45 -0.90
C THR A 43 -22.82 1.02 0.28
N LEU A 44 -22.07 -0.09 0.18
CA LEU A 44 -21.11 -0.52 1.19
C LEU A 44 -19.95 0.49 1.38
N VAL A 45 -19.69 1.34 0.39
CA VAL A 45 -18.71 2.44 0.53
C VAL A 45 -19.09 3.38 1.66
N ALA A 46 -20.38 3.63 1.89
CA ALA A 46 -20.83 4.50 2.99
C ALA A 46 -20.41 3.95 4.36
N LEU A 47 -20.44 2.62 4.53
CA LEU A 47 -19.92 1.96 5.73
C LEU A 47 -18.39 2.03 5.78
N LEU A 48 -17.71 1.85 4.65
CA LEU A 48 -16.25 1.92 4.57
C LEU A 48 -15.72 3.32 4.94
N ILE A 49 -16.39 4.39 4.55
CA ILE A 49 -16.01 5.77 4.90
C ILE A 49 -15.92 5.96 6.42
N SER A 50 -16.79 5.29 7.19
CA SER A 50 -16.76 5.41 8.66
C SER A 50 -15.48 4.86 9.31
N VAL A 51 -14.80 3.92 8.64
CA VAL A 51 -13.54 3.30 9.09
C VAL A 51 -12.35 3.71 8.23
N GLU A 52 -12.55 4.60 7.26
CA GLU A 52 -11.53 5.07 6.33
C GLU A 52 -10.26 5.57 7.03
N PRO A 53 -10.31 6.36 8.13
CA PRO A 53 -9.10 6.81 8.80
C PRO A 53 -8.20 5.67 9.27
N LEU A 54 -8.77 4.57 9.78
CA LEU A 54 -8.01 3.39 10.21
C LEU A 54 -7.37 2.68 9.02
N ILE A 55 -8.13 2.51 7.94
CA ILE A 55 -7.66 1.86 6.71
C ILE A 55 -6.55 2.69 6.06
N ASP A 56 -6.69 4.01 6.02
CA ASP A 56 -5.74 4.91 5.39
C ASP A 56 -4.39 4.96 6.13
N MET A 57 -4.43 4.89 7.47
CA MET A 57 -3.21 4.75 8.28
C MET A 57 -2.47 3.45 7.92
N GLY A 58 -3.19 2.32 7.83
CA GLY A 58 -2.61 1.04 7.42
C GLY A 58 -2.02 1.08 6.00
N ARG A 59 -2.77 1.67 5.05
CA ARG A 59 -2.33 1.86 3.66
C ARG A 59 -1.04 2.68 3.59
N THR A 60 -0.98 3.79 4.32
CA THR A 60 0.19 4.68 4.35
C THR A 60 1.39 3.98 4.97
N ALA A 61 1.21 3.30 6.11
CA ALA A 61 2.27 2.55 6.76
C ALA A 61 2.88 1.50 5.83
N LEU A 62 2.05 0.68 5.18
CA LEU A 62 2.52 -0.36 4.26
C LEU A 62 3.20 0.23 3.01
N ASN A 63 2.68 1.33 2.45
CA ASN A 63 3.28 1.96 1.28
C ASN A 63 4.65 2.57 1.58
N VAL A 64 4.80 3.20 2.76
CA VAL A 64 6.09 3.76 3.20
C VAL A 64 7.10 2.64 3.47
N SER A 65 6.71 1.62 4.24
CA SER A 65 7.56 0.45 4.51
C SER A 65 7.97 -0.28 3.24
N GLY A 66 7.03 -0.53 2.33
CA GLY A 66 7.30 -1.17 1.05
C GLY A 66 8.25 -0.36 0.16
N SER A 67 8.12 0.97 0.15
CA SER A 67 9.02 1.86 -0.60
C SER A 67 10.44 1.82 -0.04
N MET A 68 10.59 1.78 1.29
CA MET A 68 11.91 1.61 1.94
C MET A 68 12.51 0.25 1.58
N THR A 69 11.75 -0.84 1.70
CA THR A 69 12.22 -2.19 1.34
C THR A 69 12.62 -2.30 -0.13
N ALA A 70 11.82 -1.76 -1.05
CA ALA A 70 12.15 -1.73 -2.47
C ALA A 70 13.42 -0.91 -2.74
N GLY A 71 13.56 0.25 -2.08
CA GLY A 71 14.73 1.10 -2.17
C GLY A 71 16.01 0.44 -1.65
N THR A 72 15.95 -0.22 -0.49
CA THR A 72 17.11 -0.92 0.09
C THR A 72 17.52 -2.13 -0.76
N LEU A 73 16.56 -2.95 -1.21
CA LEU A 73 16.84 -4.07 -2.11
C LEU A 73 17.48 -3.59 -3.43
N THR A 74 16.92 -2.53 -4.03
CA THR A 74 17.45 -1.96 -5.28
C THR A 74 18.87 -1.41 -5.06
N SER A 75 19.10 -0.68 -3.97
CA SER A 75 20.42 -0.15 -3.61
C SER A 75 21.47 -1.27 -3.47
N GLN A 76 21.11 -2.40 -2.85
CA GLN A 76 22.00 -3.55 -2.71
C GLN A 76 22.29 -4.20 -4.06
N TRP A 77 21.28 -4.40 -4.90
CA TRP A 77 21.43 -4.98 -6.24
C TRP A 77 22.30 -4.11 -7.15
N LEU A 78 22.16 -2.78 -7.06
CA LEU A 78 22.97 -1.83 -7.81
C LEU A 78 24.34 -1.55 -7.17
N LYS A 79 24.65 -2.17 -6.03
CA LYS A 79 25.87 -1.92 -5.24
C LYS A 79 26.06 -0.44 -4.88
N GLN A 80 24.95 0.27 -4.69
CA GLN A 80 24.91 1.68 -4.28
C GLN A 80 24.75 1.85 -2.76
N THR A 81 24.64 0.75 -2.02
CA THR A 81 24.50 0.80 -0.56
C THR A 81 25.81 1.21 0.08
N ASP A 82 25.77 2.27 0.89
CA ASP A 82 26.84 2.60 1.82
C ASP A 82 26.85 1.58 2.98
N LYS A 83 27.79 0.64 2.91
CA LYS A 83 27.94 -0.41 3.92
C LYS A 83 28.53 0.11 5.22
N THR A 84 29.27 1.22 5.18
CA THR A 84 29.84 1.80 6.40
C THR A 84 28.76 2.35 7.32
N ILE A 85 27.71 2.93 6.72
CA ILE A 85 26.53 3.41 7.44
C ILE A 85 25.60 2.25 7.80
N LEU A 86 25.40 1.27 6.91
CA LEU A 86 24.50 0.15 7.19
C LEU A 86 25.01 -0.76 8.32
N ASP A 87 26.32 -0.98 8.38
CA ASP A 87 26.97 -1.86 9.35
C ASP A 87 27.42 -1.09 10.61
N SER A 88 27.10 0.20 10.75
CA SER A 88 27.44 0.96 11.96
C SER A 88 26.58 0.52 13.15
N GLU A 89 27.20 0.39 14.34
CA GLU A 89 26.51 0.04 15.59
C GLU A 89 25.73 1.23 16.20
N GLU A 90 25.48 2.28 15.41
CA GLU A 90 24.97 3.57 15.89
C GLU A 90 23.44 3.61 15.88
N ASP A 91 22.83 2.84 16.78
CA ASP A 91 21.39 2.94 17.10
C ASP A 91 21.03 4.26 17.82
N ALA A 92 22.00 5.11 18.17
CA ALA A 92 21.84 6.20 19.15
C ALA A 92 21.57 7.60 18.56
N GLU A 93 21.86 7.88 17.28
CA GLU A 93 21.83 9.28 16.78
C GLU A 93 20.45 9.75 16.29
N LEU A 94 19.48 8.84 16.11
CA LEU A 94 18.11 9.19 15.73
C LEU A 94 17.21 9.60 16.90
N ALA A 95 17.66 9.41 18.15
CA ALA A 95 16.90 9.78 19.35
C ALA A 95 17.13 11.24 19.79
N HIS A 96 18.06 11.97 19.16
CA HIS A 96 18.50 13.29 19.61
C HIS A 96 18.27 14.45 18.61
N ARG A 97 17.38 14.25 17.63
CA ARG A 97 16.86 15.35 16.79
C ARG A 97 15.34 15.38 16.80
#